data_AF-A0A948W2B0-F1
#
_entry.id   AF-A0A948W2B0-F1
#
_cell.length_a   1.000
_cell.length_b   1.000
_cell.length_c   1.000
_cell.angle_alpha   90.00
_cell.angle_beta   90.00
_cell.angle_gamma   90.00
#
_symmetry.space_group_name_H-M   'P 1'
#
loop_
_entity.id
_entity.type
_entity.pdbx_description
1 polymer ?
#
loop_
_entity_poly.entity_id
_entity_poly.type
_entity_poly.pdbx_seq_one_letter_code
_entity_poly.pdbx_strand_id
1 'polypeptide(L)' 'MTPNERKKAWKRIQDLYHAARELQEDARAQFLAYQCAGDKNTRVKVERLLAATENCSFLADSFDEAES' A
#
# COMPACT_ATOMS: atom_id res chain seq x y z
N MET A 1 -8.99 6.63 -21.87
CA MET A 1 -8.39 5.56 -21.04
C MET A 1 -9.37 4.39 -21.00
N THR A 2 -9.00 3.23 -21.57
CA THR A 2 -9.90 2.09 -21.74
C THR A 2 -10.07 1.29 -20.45
N PRO A 3 -11.13 0.47 -20.30
CA PRO A 3 -11.38 -0.31 -19.09
C PRO A 3 -10.24 -1.28 -18.73
N ASN A 4 -9.53 -1.77 -19.74
CA ASN A 4 -8.46 -2.74 -19.57
C ASN A 4 -7.18 -2.10 -18.98
N GLU A 5 -6.88 -0.87 -19.39
CA GLU A 5 -5.77 -0.08 -18.86
C GLU A 5 -5.97 0.25 -17.37
N ARG A 6 -7.22 0.49 -16.93
CA ARG A 6 -7.55 0.69 -15.51
C ARG A 6 -7.30 -0.55 -14.67
N LYS A 7 -7.66 -1.75 -15.18
CA LYS A 7 -7.40 -3.02 -14.48
C LYS A 7 -5.90 -3.28 -14.31
N LYS A 8 -5.10 -3.02 -15.36
CA LYS A 8 -3.64 -3.15 -15.29
C LYS A 8 -3.02 -2.18 -14.27
N ALA A 9 -3.48 -0.93 -14.26
CA ALA A 9 -3.03 0.06 -13.29
C ALA A 9 -3.37 -0.36 -11.85
N TRP A 10 -4.58 -0.87 -11.61
CA TRP A 10 -4.98 -1.37 -10.30
C TRP A 10 -4.15 -2.59 -9.85
N LYS A 11 -3.91 -3.54 -10.76
CA LYS A 11 -3.09 -4.71 -10.47
C LYS A 11 -1.66 -4.33 -10.07
N ARG A 12 -1.06 -3.36 -10.79
CA ARG A 12 0.26 -2.82 -10.44
C ARG A 12 0.28 -2.14 -9.07
N ILE A 13 -0.78 -1.41 -8.70
CA ILE A 13 -0.92 -0.83 -7.35
C ILE A 13 -0.95 -1.94 -6.30
N GLN A 14 -1.70 -3.02 -6.54
CA GLN A 14 -1.78 -4.15 -5.60
C GLN A 14 -0.44 -4.87 -5.44
N ASP A 15 0.27 -5.16 -6.53
CA ASP A 15 1.59 -5.82 -6.48
C ASP A 15 2.59 -4.97 -5.69
N LEU A 16 2.61 -3.65 -5.94
CA LEU A 16 3.46 -2.72 -5.21
C LEU A 16 3.08 -2.63 -3.74
N TYR A 17 1.78 -2.64 -3.42
CA TYR A 17 1.28 -2.61 -2.06
C TYR A 17 1.70 -3.86 -1.27
N HIS A 18 1.52 -5.05 -1.85
CA HIS A 18 1.92 -6.30 -1.18
C HIS A 18 3.42 -6.34 -0.93
N ALA A 19 4.25 -6.03 -1.94
CA ALA A 19 5.70 -5.98 -1.78
C ALA A 19 6.14 -4.90 -0.77
N ALA A 20 5.49 -3.73 -0.78
CA ALA A 20 5.79 -2.63 0.14
C ALA A 20 5.41 -2.93 1.59
N ARG A 21 4.37 -3.75 1.83
CA ARG A 21 3.91 -4.14 3.17
C ARG A 21 4.87 -5.12 3.86
N GLU A 22 5.63 -5.89 3.08
CA GLU A 22 6.67 -6.79 3.59
C GLU A 22 8.00 -6.07 3.89
N LEU A 23 8.13 -4.81 3.47
CA LEU A 23 9.32 -3.99 3.65
C LEU A 23 9.16 -3.01 4.82
N GLN A 24 10.27 -2.70 5.49
CA GLN A 24 10.33 -1.60 6.46
C GLN A 24 10.17 -0.24 5.79
N GLU A 25 9.74 0.77 6.54
CA GLU A 25 9.39 2.10 6.05
C GLU A 25 10.47 2.76 5.18
N ASP A 26 11.74 2.64 5.57
CA ASP A 26 12.89 3.16 4.81
C ASP A 26 13.08 2.44 3.47
N ALA A 27 13.00 1.12 3.46
CA ALA A 27 13.12 0.31 2.25
C ALA A 27 11.92 0.49 1.31
N ARG A 28 10.73 0.69 1.89
CA ARG A 28 9.47 0.94 1.20
C ARG A 28 9.50 2.22 0.39
N ALA A 29 9.99 3.32 0.96
CA ALA A 29 10.13 4.59 0.25
C ALA A 29 11.06 4.48 -0.96
N GLN A 30 12.19 3.77 -0.80
CA GLN A 30 13.18 3.56 -1.86
C GLN A 30 12.65 2.63 -2.96
N PHE A 31 11.98 1.54 -2.58
CA PHE A 31 11.33 0.60 -3.50
C PHE A 31 10.24 1.29 -4.33
N LEU A 32 9.38 2.07 -3.69
CA LEU A 32 8.32 2.82 -4.37
C LEU A 32 8.90 3.90 -5.30
N ALA A 33 9.99 4.58 -4.90
CA ALA A 33 10.68 5.54 -5.76
C ALA A 33 11.26 4.88 -7.02
N TYR A 34 11.85 3.69 -6.86
CA TYR A 34 12.41 2.92 -7.98
C TYR A 34 11.31 2.39 -8.92
N GLN A 35 10.27 1.76 -8.36
CA GLN A 35 9.20 1.13 -9.15
C GLN A 35 8.22 2.11 -9.77
N CYS A 36 8.06 3.30 -9.17
CA CYS A 36 7.19 4.37 -9.64
C CYS A 36 7.98 5.48 -10.35
N ALA A 37 9.17 5.23 -10.90
CA ALA A 37 10.02 6.21 -11.57
C ALA A 37 9.29 6.96 -12.71
N GLY A 38 8.55 8.02 -12.35
CA GLY A 38 7.67 8.82 -13.21
C GLY A 38 6.19 8.85 -12.79
N ASP A 39 5.71 7.79 -12.14
CA ASP A 39 4.30 7.60 -11.78
C ASP A 39 3.98 8.03 -10.33
N LYS A 40 4.15 9.32 -10.06
CA LYS A 40 3.87 9.93 -8.74
C LYS A 40 2.44 9.64 -8.25
N ASN A 41 1.47 9.55 -9.17
CA ASN A 41 0.08 9.30 -8.83
C ASN A 41 -0.14 7.87 -8.30
N THR A 42 0.58 6.89 -8.85
CA THR A 42 0.58 5.50 -8.37
C THR A 42 1.25 5.42 -6.99
N ARG A 43 2.39 6.12 -6.80
CA ARG A 43 3.10 6.18 -5.53
C ARG A 43 2.20 6.66 -4.38
N VAL A 44 1.56 7.81 -4.58
CA VAL A 44 0.69 8.43 -3.57
C VAL A 44 -0.50 7.53 -3.20
N LYS A 45 -1.06 6.78 -4.15
CA LYS A 45 -2.14 5.83 -3.87
C LYS A 45 -1.67 4.67 -2.99
N VAL A 46 -0.50 4.11 -3.29
CA VAL A 46 0.08 3.02 -2.50
C VAL A 46 0.45 3.51 -1.09
N GLU A 47 1.09 4.68 -0.97
CA GLU A 47 1.43 5.30 0.33
C GLU A 47 0.19 5.52 1.20
N ARG A 48 -0.92 6.03 0.62
CA ARG A 48 -2.19 6.20 1.34
C ARG A 48 -2.82 4.89 1.78
N LEU A 49 -2.74 3.86 0.95
CA LEU A 49 -3.24 2.52 1.26
C LEU A 49 -2.47 1.89 2.42
N LEU A 50 -1.15 2.01 2.41
CA LEU A 50 -0.27 1.52 3.48
C LEU A 50 -0.58 2.21 4.81
N ALA A 51 -0.62 3.54 4.84
CA ALA A 51 -0.94 4.30 6.04
C ALA A 51 -2.35 3.98 6.59
N ALA A 52 -3.33 3.76 5.70
CA ALA A 52 -4.66 3.36 6.11
C ALA A 52 -4.69 1.95 6.71
N THR A 53 -3.90 1.01 6.17
CA THR A 53 -3.79 -0.34 6.74
C THR A 53 -3.06 -0.33 8.08
N GLU A 54 -1.98 0.43 8.23
CA GLU A 54 -1.24 0.55 9.50
C GLU A 54 -2.17 1.04 10.63
N ASN A 55 -3.00 2.05 10.35
CA ASN A 55 -4.02 2.53 11.28
C ASN A 55 -5.16 1.53 11.53
N CYS A 56 -5.49 0.66 10.56
CA CYS A 56 -6.54 -0.35 10.72
C CYS A 56 -6.04 -1.57 11.51
N SER A 57 -4.80 -2.00 11.30
CA SER A 57 -4.15 -3.03 12.13
C SER A 57 -4.03 -2.60 13.59
N PHE A 58 -3.84 -1.31 13.85
CA PHE A 58 -3.84 -0.77 15.22
C PHE A 58 -5.19 -0.96 15.94
N LEU A 59 -6.32 -0.86 15.22
CA LEU A 59 -7.65 -1.09 15.80
C LEU A 59 -7.94 -2.57 16.05
N ALA A 60 -7.40 -3.48 15.22
CA ALA A 60 -7.58 -4.92 15.40
C ALA A 60 -6.86 -5.45 16.65
N ASP A 61 -5.73 -4.84 17.03
CA ASP A 61 -4.98 -5.17 18.24
C ASP A 61 -5.69 -4.73 19.53
N SER A 62 -6.59 -3.74 19.42
CA SER A 62 -7.29 -3.15 20.57
C SER A 62 -8.59 -3.87 20.96
N PHE A 63 -8.98 -4.95 20.25
CA PHE A 63 -10.27 -5.65 20.47
C PHE A 63 -10.13 -6.99 21.22
N ASP A 64 -8.94 -7.34 21.73
CA ASP A 64 -8.70 -8.63 22.43
C ASP A 64 -8.86 -8.56 23.96
N GLU A 65 -9.25 -7.43 24.55
CA GLU A 65 -9.39 -7.26 26.01
C GLU A 65 -10.85 -7.01 26.45
N ALA A 66 -11.78 -7.86 26.01
CA ALA A 66 -13.17 -7.80 26.49
C ALA A 66 -13.86 -9.18 26.52
N GLU A 67 -13.21 -10.21 27.04
CA GLU A 67 -13.93 -11.36 27.60
C GLU A 67 -13.14 -11.98 28.76
N SER A 68 -13.50 -11.61 29.99
CA SER A 68 -13.11 -12.29 31.22
C SER A 68 -14.29 -12.37 32.17
#